data_AF-A0A497FTB5-F1
#
_entry.id   AF-A0A497FTB5-F1
#
_cell.length_a   1.000
_cell.length_b   1.000
_cell.length_c   1.000
_cell.angle_alpha   90.00
_cell.angle_beta   90.00
_cell.angle_gamma   90.00
#
_symmetry.space_group_name_H-M   'P 1'
#
loop_
_entity.id
_entity.type
_entity.pdbx_description
1 polymer ?
#
loop_
_entity_poly.entity_id
_entity_poly.type
_entity_poly.pdbx_seq_one_letter_code
_entity_poly.pdbx_strand_id
1 'polypeptide(L)'
;MSKVVAAALLVLLSAIVAAWILRFIPKYPSVELQYLSFRELEEICLEANQLKQLKLPKEAYVEVTPATLRIGGVELKVTRVKLVWLVKFGNYTQVYNGSPWTIWCNGTHGGLISWVVIRDTGSLLEIKYFMSNATKTIFLSYCEKGVVKEFVLRNATVFFNGIEVYRFEGWRRIVIKAVEVKS
;
A
#
# COMPACT_ATOMS: atom_id res chain seq x y z
N MET A 1 -73.44 -8.39 -0.69
CA MET A 1 -72.07 -8.79 -1.10
C MET A 1 -71.63 -9.91 -0.18
N SER A 2 -71.26 -11.10 -0.69
CA SER A 2 -70.92 -12.24 0.16
C SER A 2 -69.58 -12.00 0.87
N LYS A 3 -69.42 -12.51 2.11
CA LYS A 3 -68.18 -12.38 2.90
C LYS A 3 -66.95 -12.89 2.12
N VAL A 4 -67.15 -13.83 1.20
CA VAL A 4 -66.12 -14.39 0.31
C VAL A 4 -65.62 -13.35 -0.69
N VAL A 5 -66.52 -12.55 -1.27
CA VAL A 5 -66.16 -11.49 -2.24
C VAL A 5 -65.37 -10.38 -1.53
N ALA A 6 -65.76 -10.01 -0.31
CA ALA A 6 -65.04 -9.01 0.48
C ALA A 6 -63.64 -9.48 0.88
N ALA A 7 -63.49 -10.75 1.27
CA ALA A 7 -62.19 -11.34 1.61
C ALA A 7 -61.25 -11.39 0.40
N ALA A 8 -61.76 -11.78 -0.77
CA ALA A 8 -60.96 -11.83 -2.02
C ALA A 8 -60.44 -10.43 -2.42
N LEU A 9 -61.27 -9.39 -2.28
CA LEU A 9 -60.89 -8.01 -2.56
C LEU A 9 -59.80 -7.50 -1.62
N LEU A 10 -59.89 -7.83 -0.33
CA LEU A 10 -58.88 -7.45 0.67
C LEU A 10 -57.51 -8.09 0.38
N VAL A 11 -57.49 -9.36 -0.01
CA VAL A 11 -56.25 -10.06 -0.38
C VAL A 11 -55.61 -9.44 -1.63
N LEU A 12 -56.42 -9.10 -2.63
CA LEU A 12 -55.96 -8.41 -3.85
C LEU A 12 -55.36 -7.04 -3.53
N LEU A 13 -56.04 -6.25 -2.71
CA LEU A 13 -55.55 -4.94 -2.26
C LEU A 13 -54.25 -5.07 -1.45
N SER A 14 -54.15 -6.06 -0.55
CA SER A 14 -52.91 -6.26 0.21
C SER A 14 -51.75 -6.69 -0.68
N ALA A 15 -51.99 -7.53 -1.68
CA ALA A 15 -50.98 -7.96 -2.64
C ALA A 15 -50.47 -6.78 -3.50
N ILE A 16 -51.37 -5.90 -3.93
CA ILE A 16 -51.02 -4.68 -4.69
C ILE A 16 -50.19 -3.73 -3.82
N VAL A 17 -50.61 -3.49 -2.57
CA VAL A 17 -49.87 -2.62 -1.64
C VAL A 17 -48.49 -3.21 -1.32
N ALA A 18 -48.39 -4.53 -1.11
CA ALA A 18 -47.11 -5.19 -0.88
C ALA A 18 -46.18 -5.09 -2.09
N ALA A 19 -46.68 -5.31 -3.31
CA ALA A 19 -45.90 -5.14 -4.54
C ALA A 19 -45.45 -3.69 -4.74
N TRP A 20 -46.29 -2.72 -4.37
CA TRP A 20 -45.97 -1.31 -4.42
C TRP A 20 -44.86 -0.96 -3.42
N ILE A 21 -44.93 -1.45 -2.18
CA ILE A 21 -43.88 -1.28 -1.16
C ILE A 21 -42.55 -1.88 -1.62
N LEU A 22 -42.56 -3.10 -2.20
CA LEU A 22 -41.36 -3.76 -2.72
C LEU A 22 -40.65 -2.92 -3.80
N ARG A 23 -41.39 -2.10 -4.57
CA ARG A 23 -40.82 -1.19 -5.57
C ARG A 23 -40.03 -0.03 -4.95
N PHE A 24 -40.35 0.36 -3.72
CA PHE A 24 -39.66 1.44 -2.98
C PHE A 24 -38.59 0.94 -2.03
N ILE A 25 -38.38 -0.38 -1.92
CA ILE A 25 -37.22 -0.91 -1.21
C ILE A 25 -35.98 -0.47 -2.00
N PRO A 26 -35.08 0.34 -1.40
CA PRO A 26 -33.86 0.75 -2.08
C PRO A 26 -33.05 -0.51 -2.41
N LYS A 27 -32.84 -0.76 -3.71
CA LYS A 27 -31.87 -1.74 -4.15
C LYS A 27 -30.50 -1.19 -3.78
N TYR A 28 -29.95 -1.67 -2.67
CA TYR A 28 -28.56 -1.37 -2.33
C TYR A 28 -27.69 -1.87 -3.50
N PRO A 29 -26.89 -1.00 -4.13
CA PRO A 29 -25.95 -1.46 -5.13
C PRO A 29 -25.04 -2.50 -4.46
N SER A 30 -24.96 -3.68 -5.07
CA SER A 30 -23.98 -4.68 -4.67
C SER A 30 -22.60 -4.02 -4.78
N VAL A 31 -21.90 -3.90 -3.65
CA VAL A 31 -20.52 -3.41 -3.65
C VAL A 31 -19.68 -4.51 -4.28
N GLU A 32 -19.40 -4.39 -5.58
CA GLU A 32 -18.42 -5.25 -6.24
C GLU A 32 -17.05 -4.96 -5.63
N LEU A 33 -16.62 -5.84 -4.74
CA LEU A 33 -15.26 -5.81 -4.22
C LEU A 33 -14.31 -6.07 -5.39
N GLN A 34 -13.56 -5.04 -5.78
CA GLN A 34 -12.60 -5.16 -6.86
C GLN A 34 -11.32 -5.81 -6.33
N TYR A 35 -11.17 -7.10 -6.60
CA TYR A 35 -9.96 -7.85 -6.26
C TYR A 35 -8.87 -7.62 -7.30
N LEU A 36 -7.62 -7.53 -6.85
CA LEU A 36 -6.44 -7.54 -7.69
C LEU A 36 -5.86 -8.96 -7.74
N SER A 37 -5.51 -9.42 -8.93
CA SER A 37 -4.83 -10.69 -9.14
C SER A 37 -3.36 -10.60 -8.74
N PHE A 38 -2.73 -11.74 -8.43
CA PHE A 38 -1.30 -11.73 -8.08
C PHE A 38 -0.42 -11.24 -9.24
N ARG A 39 -0.78 -11.57 -10.48
CA ARG A 39 -0.06 -11.08 -11.67
C ARG A 39 -0.11 -9.55 -11.81
N GLU A 40 -1.28 -8.95 -11.57
CA GLU A 40 -1.38 -7.48 -11.55
C GLU A 40 -0.50 -6.87 -10.44
N LEU A 41 -0.37 -7.53 -9.27
CA LEU A 41 0.56 -7.06 -8.22
C LEU A 41 2.01 -7.10 -8.69
N GLU A 42 2.41 -8.17 -9.40
CA GLU A 42 3.76 -8.31 -9.94
C GLU A 42 4.08 -7.21 -10.96
N GLU A 43 3.13 -6.93 -11.86
CA GLU A 43 3.25 -5.86 -12.86
C GLU A 43 3.38 -4.49 -12.18
N ILE A 44 2.50 -4.17 -11.21
CA ILE A 44 2.58 -2.93 -10.45
C ILE A 44 3.90 -2.85 -9.67
N CYS A 45 4.37 -3.95 -9.07
CA CYS A 45 5.64 -3.99 -8.33
C CYS A 45 6.83 -3.66 -9.25
N LEU A 46 6.87 -4.27 -10.43
CA LEU A 46 7.91 -4.07 -11.42
C LEU A 46 7.93 -2.61 -11.89
N GLU A 47 6.76 -2.03 -12.17
CA GLU A 47 6.65 -0.62 -12.59
C GLU A 47 7.00 0.35 -11.44
N ALA A 48 6.53 0.09 -10.22
CA ALA A 48 6.81 0.92 -9.06
C ALA A 48 8.31 0.98 -8.75
N ASN A 49 9.04 -0.12 -8.96
CA ASN A 49 10.49 -0.19 -8.78
C ASN A 49 11.31 0.64 -9.78
N GLN A 50 10.70 1.14 -10.86
CA GLN A 50 11.34 2.10 -11.75
C GLN A 50 11.42 3.51 -11.15
N LEU A 51 10.72 3.77 -10.03
CA LEU A 51 10.66 5.05 -9.34
C LEU A 51 10.20 6.21 -10.25
N LYS A 52 9.38 5.89 -11.26
CA LYS A 52 8.72 6.85 -12.16
C LYS A 52 7.26 7.04 -11.74
N GLN A 53 6.62 8.06 -12.32
CA GLN A 53 5.18 8.22 -12.14
C GLN A 53 4.43 7.03 -12.75
N LEU A 54 3.54 6.43 -11.97
CA LEU A 54 2.74 5.27 -12.34
C LEU A 54 1.27 5.55 -12.04
N LYS A 55 0.40 5.26 -13.01
CA LYS A 55 -1.05 5.21 -12.76
C LYS A 55 -1.42 3.80 -12.32
N LEU A 56 -2.02 3.67 -11.16
CA LEU A 56 -2.43 2.38 -10.63
C LEU A 56 -3.71 1.92 -11.36
N PRO A 57 -3.85 0.61 -11.64
CA PRO A 57 -5.06 0.09 -12.29
C PRO A 57 -6.29 0.24 -11.41
N LYS A 58 -6.11 0.30 -10.08
CA LYS A 58 -7.16 0.48 -9.07
C LYS A 58 -6.65 1.35 -7.93
N GLU A 59 -7.57 2.08 -7.30
CA GLU A 59 -7.26 2.85 -6.09
C GLU A 59 -6.67 1.93 -5.01
N ALA A 60 -5.50 2.32 -4.47
CA ALA A 60 -4.85 1.66 -3.35
C ALA A 60 -5.16 2.42 -2.07
N TYR A 61 -5.33 1.69 -0.96
CA TYR A 61 -5.18 2.30 0.36
C TYR A 61 -3.71 2.48 0.66
N VAL A 62 -3.37 3.61 1.27
CA VAL A 62 -2.00 3.95 1.64
C VAL A 62 -1.89 3.85 3.15
N GLU A 63 -1.08 2.92 3.63
CA GLU A 63 -0.77 2.74 5.05
C GLU A 63 0.68 3.14 5.30
N VAL A 64 0.90 4.05 6.26
CA VAL A 64 2.24 4.48 6.66
C VAL A 64 2.55 3.88 8.01
N THR A 65 3.53 2.98 8.04
CA THR A 65 3.94 2.28 9.26
C THR A 65 5.26 2.83 9.78
N PRO A 66 5.43 3.01 11.10
CA PRO A 66 6.73 3.31 11.70
C PRO A 66 7.77 2.23 11.35
N ALA A 67 9.01 2.66 11.16
CA ALA A 67 10.16 1.77 10.95
C ALA A 67 11.42 2.38 11.55
N THR A 68 12.46 1.57 11.68
CA THR A 68 13.74 2.00 12.25
C THR A 68 14.86 1.78 11.24
N LEU A 69 15.66 2.82 10.99
CA LEU A 69 16.90 2.74 10.22
C LEU A 69 18.08 2.79 11.20
N ARG A 70 18.90 1.74 11.21
CA ARG A 70 20.09 1.63 12.06
C ARG A 70 21.33 1.52 11.20
N ILE A 71 22.32 2.36 11.46
CA ILE A 71 23.59 2.37 10.73
C ILE A 71 24.72 2.51 11.74
N GLY A 72 25.45 1.42 11.97
CA GLY A 72 26.38 1.33 13.09
C GLY A 72 25.67 1.60 14.42
N GLY A 73 26.13 2.62 15.16
CA GLY A 73 25.53 3.05 16.43
C GLY A 73 24.43 4.12 16.31
N VAL A 74 24.10 4.58 15.10
CA VAL A 74 23.09 5.61 14.87
C VAL A 74 21.73 4.95 14.57
N GLU A 75 20.69 5.36 15.30
CA GLU A 75 19.32 4.91 15.10
C GLU A 75 18.40 6.09 14.74
N LEU A 76 17.64 5.95 13.64
CA LEU A 76 16.63 6.91 13.21
C LEU A 76 15.26 6.24 13.15
N LYS A 77 14.26 6.95 13.70
CA LYS A 77 12.84 6.66 13.47
C LYS A 77 12.46 7.19 12.09
N VAL A 78 12.01 6.30 11.23
CA VAL A 78 11.60 6.55 9.85
C VAL A 78 10.26 5.87 9.60
N THR A 79 9.83 5.82 8.34
CA THR A 79 8.56 5.23 7.93
C THR A 79 8.73 4.21 6.81
N ARG A 80 7.69 3.40 6.61
CA ARG A 80 7.45 2.61 5.41
C ARG A 80 6.07 2.94 4.89
N VAL A 81 5.93 2.90 3.58
CA VAL A 81 4.66 3.05 2.88
C VAL A 81 4.23 1.67 2.39
N LYS A 82 2.98 1.31 2.65
CA LYS A 82 2.31 0.17 2.06
C LYS A 82 1.20 0.66 1.15
N LEU A 83 1.13 0.10 -0.05
CA LEU A 83 -0.03 0.18 -0.91
C LEU A 83 -0.84 -1.09 -0.68
N VAL A 84 -2.14 -0.96 -0.45
CA VAL A 84 -3.01 -2.07 -0.03
C VAL A 84 -4.22 -2.16 -0.94
N TRP A 85 -4.46 -3.36 -1.46
CA TRP A 85 -5.65 -3.74 -2.21
C TRP A 85 -6.27 -5.01 -1.61
N LEU A 86 -7.52 -5.27 -1.98
CA LEU A 86 -8.15 -6.56 -1.77
C LEU A 86 -7.59 -7.57 -2.77
N VAL A 87 -7.20 -8.74 -2.28
CA VAL A 87 -6.62 -9.81 -3.10
C VAL A 87 -7.25 -11.15 -2.71
N LYS A 88 -7.35 -12.08 -3.65
CA LYS A 88 -7.73 -13.48 -3.38
C LYS A 88 -6.56 -14.38 -3.73
N PHE A 89 -5.54 -14.34 -2.90
CA PHE A 89 -4.32 -15.11 -3.08
C PHE A 89 -3.74 -15.49 -1.72
N GLY A 90 -3.01 -16.60 -1.65
CA GLY A 90 -2.44 -17.11 -0.40
C GLY A 90 -1.47 -16.14 0.29
N ASN A 91 -1.01 -16.54 1.48
CA ASN A 91 -0.01 -15.78 2.22
C ASN A 91 1.31 -15.76 1.45
N TYR A 92 1.82 -14.56 1.20
CA TYR A 92 3.08 -14.34 0.50
C TYR A 92 3.74 -13.09 1.06
N THR A 93 5.01 -13.13 1.41
CA THR A 93 5.71 -11.91 1.81
C THR A 93 7.13 -12.00 1.31
N GLN A 94 7.47 -11.07 0.42
CA GLN A 94 8.81 -10.98 -0.11
C GLN A 94 9.67 -10.14 0.83
N VAL A 95 10.72 -10.78 1.35
CA VAL A 95 11.79 -10.12 2.12
C VAL A 95 12.56 -9.16 1.22
N TYR A 96 13.26 -8.19 1.81
CA TYR A 96 14.13 -7.29 1.07
C TYR A 96 15.07 -8.05 0.13
N ASN A 97 15.06 -7.66 -1.15
CA ASN A 97 15.85 -8.25 -2.22
C ASN A 97 16.67 -7.21 -2.99
N GLY A 98 16.92 -6.05 -2.37
CA GLY A 98 17.56 -4.90 -3.03
C GLY A 98 16.58 -3.98 -3.79
N SER A 99 15.31 -4.36 -3.93
CA SER A 99 14.30 -3.55 -4.61
C SER A 99 13.61 -2.57 -3.64
N PRO A 100 13.31 -1.32 -4.07
CA PRO A 100 12.59 -0.35 -3.25
C PRO A 100 11.17 -0.77 -2.85
N TRP A 101 10.50 -1.59 -3.65
CA TRP A 101 9.18 -2.12 -3.39
C TRP A 101 9.20 -3.64 -3.52
N THR A 102 8.56 -4.32 -2.57
CA THR A 102 8.32 -5.77 -2.65
C THR A 102 6.86 -6.09 -2.39
N ILE A 103 6.44 -7.29 -2.79
CA ILE A 103 5.05 -7.74 -2.64
C ILE A 103 4.82 -8.34 -1.26
N TRP A 104 3.64 -8.08 -0.69
CA TRP A 104 3.15 -8.76 0.51
C TRP A 104 1.65 -9.09 0.34
N CYS A 105 1.21 -10.20 0.93
CA CYS A 105 -0.16 -10.73 0.91
C CYS A 105 -0.42 -11.52 2.20
N ASN A 106 -1.61 -11.36 2.78
CA ASN A 106 -2.05 -12.07 4.00
C ASN A 106 -3.31 -12.92 3.79
N GLY A 107 -3.56 -13.38 2.55
CA GLY A 107 -4.74 -14.19 2.21
C GLY A 107 -5.94 -13.37 1.70
N THR A 108 -6.15 -12.18 2.24
CA THR A 108 -7.33 -11.32 1.94
C THR A 108 -6.94 -9.93 1.46
N HIS A 109 -5.80 -9.44 1.92
CA HIS A 109 -5.21 -8.17 1.53
C HIS A 109 -3.80 -8.41 1.03
N GLY A 110 -3.37 -7.57 0.11
CA GLY A 110 -2.02 -7.60 -0.39
C GLY A 110 -1.69 -6.33 -1.14
N GLY A 111 -0.44 -6.21 -1.56
CA GLY A 111 0.04 -5.02 -2.21
C GLY A 111 1.54 -4.90 -2.15
N LEU A 112 1.99 -3.66 -2.15
CA LEU A 112 3.41 -3.33 -2.15
C LEU A 112 3.82 -2.77 -0.81
N ILE A 113 5.03 -3.10 -0.37
CA ILE A 113 5.64 -2.52 0.82
C ILE A 113 6.99 -1.90 0.45
N SER A 114 7.21 -0.67 0.91
CA SER A 114 8.44 0.06 0.62
C SER A 114 9.59 -0.43 1.51
N TRP A 115 10.78 -0.41 0.93
CA TRP A 115 12.09 -0.59 1.55
C TRP A 115 12.93 0.67 1.35
N VAL A 116 14.20 0.63 1.74
CA VAL A 116 15.12 1.74 1.47
C VAL A 116 15.74 1.62 0.08
N VAL A 117 16.03 2.75 -0.54
CA VAL A 117 16.91 2.83 -1.70
C VAL A 117 18.32 3.11 -1.19
N ILE A 118 19.29 2.32 -1.62
CA ILE A 118 20.70 2.47 -1.22
C ILE A 118 21.55 2.68 -2.46
N ARG A 119 22.33 3.75 -2.46
CA ARG A 119 23.28 4.07 -3.53
C ARG A 119 24.63 4.42 -2.92
N ASP A 120 25.62 3.58 -3.16
CA ASP A 120 27.01 3.82 -2.75
C ASP A 120 27.85 4.22 -3.98
N THR A 121 28.57 5.35 -3.89
CA THR A 121 29.52 5.82 -4.91
C THR A 121 30.98 5.69 -4.44
N GLY A 122 31.25 4.96 -3.37
CA GLY A 122 32.58 4.75 -2.78
C GLY A 122 32.99 5.82 -1.76
N SER A 123 32.57 7.07 -1.93
CA SER A 123 32.78 8.13 -0.94
C SER A 123 31.49 8.60 -0.26
N LEU A 124 30.35 8.39 -0.92
CA LEU A 124 29.02 8.79 -0.49
C LEU A 124 28.10 7.57 -0.48
N LEU A 125 27.42 7.35 0.63
CA LEU A 125 26.33 6.40 0.79
C LEU A 125 25.02 7.19 0.93
N GLU A 126 24.21 7.22 -0.12
CA GLU A 126 22.87 7.82 -0.11
C GLU A 126 21.84 6.75 0.26
N ILE A 127 21.03 7.02 1.29
CA ILE A 127 19.96 6.14 1.76
C ILE A 127 18.65 6.92 1.72
N LYS A 128 17.66 6.40 0.99
CA LYS A 128 16.32 7.00 0.90
C LYS A 128 15.29 6.11 1.55
N TYR A 129 14.45 6.68 2.41
CA TYR A 129 13.25 6.01 2.92
C TYR A 129 11.99 6.71 2.38
N PHE A 130 10.87 6.00 2.40
CA PHE A 130 9.61 6.50 1.87
C PHE A 130 8.66 6.95 2.97
N MET A 131 7.96 8.05 2.74
CA MET A 131 6.89 8.57 3.58
C MET A 131 5.70 8.98 2.71
N SER A 132 4.51 9.07 3.29
CA SER A 132 3.33 9.63 2.63
C SER A 132 2.42 10.29 3.65
N ASN A 133 1.58 11.20 3.18
CA ASN A 133 0.46 11.76 3.96
C ASN A 133 -0.90 11.35 3.36
N ALA A 134 -0.89 10.57 2.28
CA ALA A 134 -2.10 10.11 1.62
C ALA A 134 -2.70 8.92 2.38
N THR A 135 -4.03 8.82 2.35
CA THR A 135 -4.76 7.63 2.85
C THR A 135 -5.16 6.70 1.71
N LYS A 136 -5.27 7.23 0.50
CA LYS A 136 -5.67 6.54 -0.73
C LYS A 136 -4.94 7.14 -1.91
N THR A 137 -4.73 6.35 -2.96
CA THR A 137 -4.16 6.87 -4.20
C THR A 137 -4.52 6.04 -5.44
N ILE A 138 -4.61 6.71 -6.58
CA ILE A 138 -4.62 6.09 -7.91
C ILE A 138 -3.35 6.42 -8.73
N PHE A 139 -2.46 7.27 -8.20
CA PHE A 139 -1.18 7.58 -8.80
C PHE A 139 -0.03 7.37 -7.81
N LEU A 140 1.08 6.85 -8.30
CA LEU A 140 2.30 6.72 -7.54
C LEU A 140 3.33 7.68 -8.12
N SER A 141 3.73 8.68 -7.36
CA SER A 141 4.80 9.60 -7.75
C SER A 141 5.72 9.91 -6.57
N TYR A 142 6.95 10.31 -6.87
CA TYR A 142 8.02 10.40 -5.89
C TYR A 142 8.62 11.79 -5.86
N CYS A 143 8.75 12.37 -4.66
CA CYS A 143 9.32 13.69 -4.47
C CYS A 143 10.33 13.66 -3.32
N GLU A 144 11.61 13.94 -3.60
CA GLU A 144 12.62 14.07 -2.55
C GLU A 144 12.36 15.33 -1.72
N LYS A 145 12.27 15.18 -0.39
CA LYS A 145 12.03 16.29 0.55
C LYS A 145 13.30 16.96 1.07
N GLY A 146 14.47 16.38 0.81
CA GLY A 146 15.77 16.88 1.25
C GLY A 146 16.52 15.94 2.18
N VAL A 147 17.62 16.43 2.76
CA VAL A 147 18.48 15.68 3.68
C VAL A 147 17.89 15.72 5.09
N VAL A 148 17.61 14.54 5.62
CA VAL A 148 17.08 14.34 6.99
C VAL A 148 18.22 14.24 7.99
N LYS A 149 19.30 13.55 7.60
CA LYS A 149 20.46 13.35 8.46
C LYS A 149 21.68 13.12 7.61
N GLU A 150 22.81 13.63 8.07
CA GLU A 150 24.11 13.45 7.45
C GLU A 150 25.17 13.22 8.52
N PHE A 151 26.09 12.30 8.26
CA PHE A 151 27.25 12.02 9.12
C PHE A 151 28.29 11.20 8.35
N VAL A 152 29.46 11.00 8.95
CA VAL A 152 30.53 10.17 8.37
C VAL A 152 30.75 8.97 9.29
N LEU A 153 30.82 7.77 8.70
CA LEU A 153 31.17 6.55 9.43
C LEU A 153 32.19 5.73 8.65
N ARG A 154 32.90 4.88 9.38
CA ARG A 154 33.78 3.84 8.84
C ARG A 154 33.18 2.48 9.15
N ASN A 155 33.20 1.56 8.18
CA ASN A 155 32.83 0.15 8.35
C ASN A 155 31.50 -0.05 9.10
N ALA A 156 30.37 0.01 8.40
CA ALA A 156 29.08 -0.19 9.05
C ALA A 156 28.12 -1.06 8.25
N THR A 157 27.20 -1.68 8.98
CA THR A 157 26.05 -2.39 8.45
C THR A 157 24.81 -1.51 8.61
N VAL A 158 24.00 -1.45 7.55
CA VAL A 158 22.72 -0.77 7.49
C VAL A 158 21.63 -1.80 7.73
N PHE A 159 20.83 -1.57 8.76
CA PHE A 159 19.63 -2.34 9.04
C PHE A 159 18.40 -1.46 8.85
N PHE A 160 17.40 -2.01 8.17
CA PHE A 160 16.09 -1.39 8.04
C PHE A 160 15.01 -2.30 8.62
N ASN A 161 14.33 -1.81 9.64
CA ASN A 161 13.32 -2.55 10.38
C ASN A 161 13.80 -3.94 10.85
N GLY A 162 15.05 -4.00 11.34
CA GLY A 162 15.68 -5.22 11.84
C GLY A 162 16.33 -6.11 10.77
N ILE A 163 16.19 -5.80 9.48
CA ILE A 163 16.76 -6.60 8.39
C ILE A 163 18.02 -5.92 7.86
N GLU A 164 19.11 -6.67 7.69
CA GLU A 164 20.33 -6.18 7.03
C GLU A 164 20.03 -5.89 5.56
N VAL A 165 20.20 -4.63 5.15
CA VAL A 165 19.92 -4.17 3.79
C VAL A 165 21.19 -3.79 3.02
N TYR A 166 22.29 -3.49 3.73
CA TYR A 166 23.57 -3.16 3.13
C TYR A 166 24.71 -3.22 4.13
N ARG A 167 25.94 -3.38 3.63
CA ARG A 167 27.17 -3.31 4.41
C ARG A 167 28.26 -2.66 3.56
N PHE A 168 29.07 -1.81 4.18
CA PHE A 168 30.20 -1.16 3.51
C PHE A 168 31.46 -1.18 4.36
N GLU A 169 32.60 -1.08 3.67
CA GLU A 169 33.93 -0.94 4.26
C GLU A 169 34.61 0.36 3.80
N GLY A 170 35.51 0.86 4.65
CA GLY A 170 36.13 2.17 4.51
C GLY A 170 35.25 3.30 5.02
N TRP A 171 35.71 4.53 4.77
CA TRP A 171 35.00 5.74 5.15
C TRP A 171 33.89 6.06 4.13
N ARG A 172 32.72 6.42 4.62
CA ARG A 172 31.60 6.93 3.82
C ARG A 172 31.00 8.16 4.47
N ARG A 173 30.76 9.19 3.66
CA ARG A 173 29.76 10.23 3.97
C ARG A 173 28.39 9.60 3.77
N ILE A 174 27.55 9.59 4.79
CA ILE A 174 26.22 8.99 4.75
C ILE A 174 25.20 10.12 4.71
N VAL A 175 24.33 10.09 3.70
CA VAL A 175 23.25 11.07 3.51
C VAL A 175 21.92 10.32 3.51
N ILE A 176 21.07 10.63 4.47
CA ILE A 176 19.73 10.05 4.62
C ILE A 176 18.72 11.06 4.10
N LYS A 177 17.85 10.64 3.17
CA LYS A 177 16.81 11.48 2.59
C LYS A 177 15.43 10.86 2.74
N ALA A 178 14.42 11.72 2.84
CA ALA A 178 13.02 11.32 2.76
C ALA A 178 12.51 11.47 1.32
N VAL A 179 11.77 10.47 0.86
CA VAL A 179 11.03 10.49 -0.40
C VAL A 179 9.55 10.47 -0.07
N GLU A 180 8.84 11.55 -0.40
CA GLU A 180 7.39 11.59 -0.33
C GLU A 180 6.79 10.82 -1.51
N VAL A 181 6.00 9.81 -1.19
CA VAL A 181 5.11 9.12 -2.11
C VAL A 181 3.83 9.93 -2.19
N LYS A 182 3.68 10.68 -3.28
CA LYS A 182 2.51 11.52 -3.55
C LYS A 182 1.42 10.69 -4.22
N SER A 183 0.19 10.93 -3.77
CA SER A 183 -1.07 10.44 -4.32
C SER A 183 -1.68 11.38 -5.33
#